data_AF-A0A6P0Y2N1-F1
#
_entry.id   AF-A0A6P0Y2N1-F1
#
_cell.length_a   1.000
_cell.length_b   1.000
_cell.length_c   1.000
_cell.angle_alpha   90.00
_cell.angle_beta   90.00
_cell.angle_gamma   90.00
#
_symmetry.space_group_name_H-M   'P 1'
#
loop_
_entity.id
_entity.type
_entity.pdbx_description
1 polymer ?
#
loop_
_entity_poly.entity_id
_entity_poly.type
_entity_poly.pdbx_seq_one_letter_code
_entity_poly.pdbx_strand_id
1 'polypeptide(L)' 'PRFSLFPYTTVFRIAVCLLPLWDDVCTFESLVERWMKIRPLDPITLETVSQERGWQEVKDLLDTLDPFLYVLLERCL' A
#
# COMPACT_ATOMS: atom_id res chain seq x y z
N PRO A 1 18.70 8.47 -22.89
CA PRO A 1 17.93 9.27 -21.90
C PRO A 1 17.06 8.34 -21.03
N ARG A 2 17.62 7.91 -19.88
CA ARG A 2 16.98 6.97 -18.96
C ARG A 2 16.20 7.80 -17.95
N PHE A 3 14.93 8.05 -18.24
CA PHE A 3 14.04 8.87 -17.40
C PHE A 3 13.92 8.22 -16.02
N SER A 4 14.52 8.86 -15.02
CA SER A 4 14.35 8.58 -13.61
C SER A 4 12.93 8.96 -13.17
N LEU A 5 11.96 8.08 -13.44
CA LEU A 5 10.58 8.15 -12.95
C LEU A 5 10.45 7.83 -11.45
N PHE A 6 11.52 8.07 -10.68
CA PHE A 6 11.75 7.45 -9.38
C PHE A 6 10.88 7.97 -8.20
N PRO A 7 10.17 9.12 -8.25
CA PRO A 7 9.18 9.43 -7.21
C PRO A 7 7.73 9.14 -7.62
N TYR A 8 7.36 9.29 -8.90
CA TYR A 8 5.94 9.33 -9.31
C TYR A 8 5.24 7.96 -9.25
N THR A 9 5.96 6.88 -9.54
CA THR A 9 5.36 5.53 -9.49
C THR A 9 4.99 5.11 -8.08
N THR A 10 5.70 5.62 -7.07
CA THR A 10 5.49 5.25 -5.66
C THR A 10 4.22 5.88 -5.11
N VAL A 11 4.05 7.20 -5.28
CA VAL A 11 2.82 7.90 -4.85
C VAL A 11 1.57 7.42 -5.59
N PHE A 12 1.69 7.11 -6.89
CA PHE A 12 0.57 6.55 -7.65
C PHE A 12 0.10 5.20 -7.07
N ARG A 13 1.05 4.31 -6.71
CA ARG A 13 0.71 2.99 -6.14
C ARG A 13 0.03 3.11 -4.79
N ILE A 14 0.48 4.05 -3.95
CA ILE A 14 -0.17 4.37 -2.67
C ILE A 14 -1.61 4.81 -2.90
N ALA A 15 -1.83 5.75 -3.83
CA ALA A 15 -3.18 6.22 -4.14
C ALA A 15 -4.10 5.10 -4.65
N VAL A 16 -3.59 4.18 -5.48
CA VAL A 16 -4.38 3.04 -6.00
C VAL A 16 -4.72 2.01 -4.90
N CYS A 17 -3.84 1.84 -3.91
CA CYS A 17 -4.10 0.96 -2.76
C CYS A 17 -5.19 1.51 -1.85
N LEU A 18 -5.18 2.83 -1.63
CA LEU A 18 -6.13 3.51 -0.74
C LEU A 18 -7.43 3.92 -1.44
N LEU A 19 -7.50 3.82 -2.77
CA LEU A 19 -8.69 4.17 -3.55
C LEU A 19 -10.01 3.60 -2.97
N PRO A 20 -10.08 2.34 -2.49
CA PRO A 20 -11.30 1.80 -1.89
C PRO A 20 -11.78 2.56 -0.65
N LEU A 21 -10.87 3.19 0.11
CA LEU A 21 -11.21 3.96 1.30
C LEU A 21 -11.98 5.26 0.97
N TRP A 22 -12.01 5.68 -0.30
CA TRP A 22 -12.85 6.80 -0.72
C TRP A 22 -14.31 6.41 -0.91
N ASP A 23 -14.58 5.14 -1.19
CA ASP A 23 -15.93 4.63 -1.45
C ASP A 23 -16.55 4.03 -0.18
N ASP A 24 -15.77 3.28 0.61
CA ASP A 24 -16.27 2.62 1.84
C ASP A 24 -15.16 2.28 2.84
N VAL A 25 -15.55 1.84 4.04
CA VAL A 25 -14.67 1.27 5.05
C VAL A 25 -14.05 -0.01 4.52
N CYS A 26 -12.73 -0.16 4.68
CA CYS A 26 -11.99 -1.33 4.23
C CYS A 26 -11.27 -2.01 5.39
N THR A 27 -11.17 -3.34 5.33
CA THR A 27 -10.35 -4.09 6.27
C THR A 27 -8.87 -3.99 5.88
N PHE A 28 -8.00 -4.11 6.89
CA PHE A 28 -6.55 -4.15 6.68
C PHE A 28 -6.14 -5.26 5.69
N GLU A 29 -6.75 -6.44 5.79
CA GLU A 29 -6.50 -7.57 4.89
C GLU A 29 -6.85 -7.26 3.43
N SER A 30 -7.98 -6.58 3.19
CA SER A 30 -8.39 -6.18 1.84
C SER A 30 -7.38 -5.21 1.20
N LEU A 31 -6.78 -4.32 2.01
CA LEU A 31 -5.71 -3.42 1.55
C LEU A 31 -4.44 -4.20 1.21
N VAL A 32 -4.06 -5.20 2.02
CA VAL A 32 -2.88 -6.06 1.75
C VAL A 32 -3.06 -6.87 0.48
N GLU A 33 -4.21 -7.52 0.29
CA GLU A 33 -4.48 -8.26 -0.94
C GLU A 33 -4.39 -7.36 -2.19
N ARG A 34 -4.92 -6.13 -2.08
CA ARG A 34 -4.85 -5.16 -3.16
C ARG A 34 -3.41 -4.69 -3.40
N TRP A 35 -2.65 -4.44 -2.35
CA TRP A 35 -1.23 -4.09 -2.44
C TRP A 35 -0.44 -5.15 -3.19
N MET A 36 -0.68 -6.43 -2.87
CA MET A 36 -0.05 -7.57 -3.55
C MET A 36 -0.50 -7.72 -5.01
N LYS A 37 -1.76 -7.39 -5.35
CA LYS A 37 -2.23 -7.36 -6.75
C LYS A 37 -1.58 -6.22 -7.55
N ILE A 38 -1.33 -5.07 -6.93
CA ILE A 38 -0.63 -3.94 -7.56
C ILE A 38 0.89 -4.21 -7.67
N ARG A 39 1.46 -4.96 -6.72
CA ARG A 39 2.85 -5.41 -6.70
C ARG A 39 2.96 -6.93 -6.56
N PRO A 40 2.78 -7.68 -7.65
CA PRO A 40 3.01 -9.12 -7.61
C PRO A 40 4.50 -9.48 -7.47
N LEU A 41 5.40 -8.57 -7.86
CA LEU A 41 6.85 -8.75 -7.76
C LEU A 41 7.51 -7.59 -7.00
N ASP A 42 8.47 -7.93 -6.15
CA ASP A 42 9.39 -6.98 -5.54
C ASP A 42 10.26 -6.34 -6.65
N PRO A 43 10.33 -5.01 -6.77
CA PRO A 43 11.08 -4.34 -7.83
C PRO A 43 12.62 -4.45 -7.67
N ILE A 44 13.11 -4.94 -6.53
CA ILE A 44 14.54 -5.10 -6.21
C ILE A 44 14.93 -6.58 -6.31
N THR A 45 14.13 -7.50 -5.75
CA THR A 45 14.45 -8.94 -5.74
C THR A 45 13.82 -9.71 -6.89
N LEU A 46 12.80 -9.16 -7.57
CA LEU A 46 11.99 -9.85 -8.58
C LEU A 46 11.33 -11.14 -8.05
N GLU A 47 11.21 -11.27 -6.74
CA GLU A 47 10.51 -12.37 -6.10
C GLU A 47 9.05 -12.00 -5.82
N THR A 48 8.19 -13.00 -5.70
CA THR A 48 6.81 -12.80 -5.29
C THR A 48 6.78 -12.19 -3.91
N VAL A 49 6.12 -11.05 -3.76
CA VAL A 49 5.94 -10.41 -2.44
C VAL A 49 5.24 -11.40 -1.53
N SER A 50 5.89 -11.81 -0.44
CA SER A 50 5.28 -12.70 0.56
C SER A 50 4.15 -11.96 1.27
N GLN A 51 3.17 -12.70 1.81
CA GLN A 51 2.04 -12.08 2.50
C GLN A 51 2.50 -11.23 3.70
N GLU A 52 3.53 -11.69 4.42
CA GLU A 52 4.13 -10.98 5.56
C GLU A 52 4.77 -9.67 5.12
N ARG A 53 5.44 -9.68 3.96
CA ARG A 53 6.05 -8.47 3.41
C ARG A 53 4.99 -7.46 2.97
N GLY A 54 3.94 -7.92 2.30
CA GLY A 54 2.80 -7.07 1.94
C GLY A 54 2.12 -6.46 3.17
N TRP A 55 1.96 -7.25 4.23
CA TRP A 55 1.47 -6.78 5.54
C TRP A 55 2.31 -5.66 6.11
N GLN A 56 3.64 -5.85 6.16
CA GLN A 56 4.54 -4.85 6.72
C GLN A 56 4.54 -3.56 5.90
N GLU A 57 4.53 -3.65 4.56
CA GLU A 57 4.52 -2.46 3.70
C GLU A 57 3.22 -1.65 3.81
N VAL A 58 2.07 -2.32 3.90
CA VAL A 58 0.79 -1.63 4.14
C VAL A 58 0.77 -1.00 5.53
N LYS A 59 1.31 -1.68 6.54
CA LYS A 59 1.45 -1.11 7.88
C LYS A 59 2.31 0.16 7.86
N ASP A 60 3.52 0.08 7.30
CA ASP A 60 4.44 1.21 7.20
C ASP A 60 3.81 2.39 6.43
N LEU A 61 2.99 2.07 5.41
CA LEU A 61 2.23 3.05 4.66
C LEU A 61 1.16 3.76 5.52
N LEU A 62 0.39 3.00 6.29
CA LEU A 62 -0.64 3.58 7.17
C LEU A 62 0.02 4.39 8.29
N ASP A 63 1.13 3.92 8.85
CA ASP A 63 1.93 4.64 9.86
C ASP A 63 2.48 5.97 9.30
N THR A 64 2.77 6.05 8.00
CA THR A 64 3.17 7.33 7.37
C THR A 64 2.01 8.29 7.15
N LEU A 65 0.77 7.79 7.11
CA LEU A 65 -0.44 8.58 6.89
C LEU A 65 -1.15 8.99 8.19
N ASP A 66 -0.92 8.25 9.27
CA ASP A 66 -1.48 8.50 10.60
C ASP A 66 -1.25 9.95 11.10
N PRO A 67 -0.04 10.55 10.99
CA PRO A 67 0.18 11.93 11.41
C PRO A 67 -0.62 12.98 10.63
N PHE A 68 -1.08 12.62 9.42
CA PHE A 68 -1.85 13.50 8.55
C PHE A 68 -3.37 13.26 8.67
N LEU A 69 -3.80 12.29 9.48
CA LEU A 69 -5.21 11.93 9.68
C LEU A 69 -5.93 11.59 8.36
N TYR A 70 -5.20 11.12 7.34
CA TYR A 70 -5.79 10.71 6.06
C TYR A 70 -6.51 9.36 6.15
N VAL A 71 -6.16 8.53 7.13
CA VAL A 71 -6.77 7.23 7.38
C VAL A 71 -7.13 7.13 8.85
N LEU A 72 -8.33 6.66 9.15
CA LEU A 72 -8.77 6.36 10.51
C LEU A 72 -8.67 4.85 10.72
N LEU A 73 -7.82 4.42 11.66
CA LEU A 73 -7.70 3.01 12.02
C LEU A 73 -8.68 2.67 13.14
N GLU A 74 -9.66 1.82 12.83
CA GLU A 74 -10.57 1.27 13.82
C GLU A 74 -9.98 -0.02 14.41
N ARG A 75 -9.97 -0.12 15.74
CA ARG A 75 -9.60 -1.37 16.41
C ARG A 75 -10.82 -2.28 16.43
N CYS A 76 -10.71 -3.45 15.80
CA CYS A 76 -11.66 -4.52 16.06
C CYS A 76 -11.58 -4.91 17.55
N LEU A 77 -12.72 -4.84 18.24
CA LEU A 77 -12.91 -5.21 19.64
C LEU A 77 -13.21 -6.71 19.80
#